data_AF-A0A521RWL5-F1
#
_entry.id   AF-A0A521RWL5-F1
#
_cell.length_a   1.000
_cell.length_b   1.000
_cell.length_c   1.000
_cell.angle_alpha   90.00
_cell.angle_beta   90.00
_cell.angle_gamma   90.00
#
_symmetry.space_group_name_H-M   'P 1'
#
loop_
_entity.id
_entity.type
_entity.pdbx_description
1 polymer ?
#
loop_
_entity_poly.entity_id
_entity_poly.type
_entity_poly.pdbx_seq_one_letter_code
_entity_poly.pdbx_strand_id
1 'polypeptide(L)'
;MSKRMKPSSLGIALLVTTLLSPLPVSAADPNEAAGIAVGLTAGNMWFVPIKAISVVMGVTAGAASFVLSGGNAELTQQIWRDTTQGPYLITPEVAQKAVGDRPELRQK
;
A
#
# COMPACT_ATOMS: atom_id res chain seq x y z
N MET A 1 1.75 -36.16 6.80
CA MET A 1 2.43 -35.24 7.74
C MET A 1 2.09 -33.80 7.32
N SER A 2 1.03 -33.22 7.91
CA SER A 2 0.55 -31.88 7.54
C SER A 2 1.48 -30.82 8.15
N LYS A 3 2.20 -30.09 7.28
CA LYS A 3 3.19 -29.08 7.67
C LYS A 3 2.42 -27.87 8.20
N ARG A 4 2.23 -27.78 9.52
CA ARG A 4 1.64 -26.57 10.15
C ARG A 4 2.50 -25.36 9.78
N MET A 5 1.98 -24.50 8.91
CA MET A 5 2.62 -23.23 8.58
C MET A 5 2.58 -22.33 9.80
N LYS A 6 3.75 -21.83 10.22
CA LYS A 6 3.85 -20.87 11.34
C LYS A 6 3.05 -19.60 10.98
N PRO A 7 2.40 -18.92 11.94
CA PRO A 7 1.59 -17.72 11.65
C PRO A 7 2.40 -16.61 10.96
N SER A 8 3.70 -16.52 11.21
CA SER A 8 4.62 -15.61 10.49
C SER A 8 4.76 -15.94 8.99
N SER A 9 4.70 -17.22 8.61
CA SER A 9 4.72 -17.66 7.21
C SER A 9 3.42 -17.34 6.47
N LEU A 10 2.29 -17.26 7.17
CA LEU A 10 1.00 -16.88 6.60
C LEU A 10 0.94 -15.38 6.29
N GLY A 11 1.46 -14.53 7.18
CA GLY A 11 1.55 -13.09 6.92
C GLY A 11 2.43 -12.76 5.73
N ILE A 12 3.59 -13.42 5.62
CA ILE A 12 4.48 -13.27 4.46
C ILE A 12 3.82 -13.79 3.19
N ALA A 13 3.19 -14.96 3.23
CA ALA A 13 2.50 -15.51 2.07
C ALA A 13 1.37 -14.60 1.59
N LEU A 14 0.58 -14.02 2.52
CA LEU A 14 -0.48 -13.06 2.19
C LEU A 14 0.11 -11.83 1.50
N LEU A 15 1.15 -11.23 2.10
CA LEU A 15 1.81 -10.03 1.57
C LEU A 15 2.42 -10.29 0.17
N VAL A 16 3.02 -11.45 -0.03
CA VAL A 16 3.54 -11.90 -1.33
C VAL A 16 2.39 -12.10 -2.32
N THR A 17 1.27 -12.71 -1.93
CA THR A 17 0.12 -12.87 -2.84
C THR A 17 -0.53 -11.54 -3.21
N THR A 18 -0.58 -10.56 -2.32
CA THR A 18 -1.08 -9.21 -2.65
C THR A 18 -0.11 -8.43 -3.52
N LEU A 19 1.20 -8.71 -3.41
CA LEU A 19 2.23 -8.11 -4.28
C LEU A 19 2.28 -8.75 -5.67
N LEU A 20 1.97 -10.04 -5.77
CA LEU A 20 1.96 -10.79 -7.03
C LEU A 20 0.59 -10.82 -7.71
N SER A 21 -0.49 -10.38 -7.06
CA SER A 21 -1.79 -10.33 -7.69
C SER A 21 -1.77 -9.35 -8.86
N PRO A 22 -2.09 -9.79 -10.09
CA PRO A 22 -2.12 -8.90 -11.23
C PRO A 22 -3.15 -7.80 -10.99
N LEU A 23 -2.69 -6.56 -10.89
CA LEU A 23 -3.58 -5.41 -10.86
C LEU A 23 -4.34 -5.37 -12.20
N PRO A 24 -5.66 -5.14 -12.20
CA PRO A 24 -6.40 -4.97 -13.44
C PRO A 24 -5.88 -3.72 -14.16
N VAL A 25 -5.02 -3.93 -15.17
CA VAL A 25 -4.50 -2.87 -16.04
C VAL A 25 -5.39 -2.82 -17.27
N SER A 26 -6.22 -1.78 -17.38
CA SER A 26 -6.97 -1.46 -18.59
C SER A 26 -6.17 -0.42 -19.38
N ALA A 27 -5.49 -0.83 -20.45
CA ALA A 27 -4.87 0.07 -21.41
C ALA A 27 -5.34 -0.28 -22.82
N ALA A 28 -5.50 0.73 -23.68
CA ALA A 28 -5.97 0.53 -25.06
C ALA A 28 -4.89 -0.11 -25.93
N ASP A 29 -3.61 0.14 -25.62
CA ASP A 29 -2.46 -0.36 -26.38
C ASP A 29 -1.58 -1.30 -25.52
N PRO A 30 -1.09 -2.44 -26.06
CA PRO A 30 -0.26 -3.37 -25.32
C PRO A 30 1.07 -2.75 -24.84
N ASN A 31 1.63 -1.80 -25.59
CA ASN A 31 2.82 -1.06 -25.19
C ASN A 31 2.57 -0.13 -23.99
N GLU A 32 1.38 0.49 -23.94
CA GLU A 32 0.96 1.32 -22.81
C GLU A 32 0.72 0.46 -21.56
N ALA A 33 0.07 -0.70 -21.71
CA ALA A 33 -0.10 -1.68 -20.64
C ALA A 33 1.26 -2.11 -20.04
N ALA A 34 2.23 -2.40 -20.90
CA ALA A 34 3.57 -2.79 -20.47
C ALA A 34 4.30 -1.65 -19.74
N GLY A 35 4.20 -0.41 -20.25
CA GLY A 35 4.77 0.76 -19.59
C GLY A 35 4.18 1.01 -18.20
N ILE A 36 2.86 0.92 -18.08
CA ILE A 36 2.15 1.02 -16.79
C ILE A 36 2.60 -0.11 -15.85
N ALA A 37 2.62 -1.36 -16.32
CA ALA A 37 3.01 -2.50 -15.50
C ALA A 37 4.44 -2.36 -14.95
N VAL A 38 5.40 -1.95 -15.79
CA VAL A 38 6.79 -1.73 -15.38
C VAL A 38 6.89 -0.57 -14.40
N GLY A 39 6.22 0.56 -14.69
CA GLY A 39 6.22 1.73 -13.82
C GLY A 39 5.63 1.46 -12.43
N LEU A 40 4.51 0.74 -12.38
CA LEU A 40 3.88 0.34 -11.12
C LEU A 40 4.71 -0.68 -10.36
N THR A 41 5.35 -1.63 -11.04
CA THR A 41 6.23 -2.62 -10.40
C THR A 41 7.44 -1.93 -9.77
N ALA A 42 8.13 -1.08 -10.54
CA ALA A 42 9.28 -0.33 -10.03
C ALA A 42 8.89 0.63 -8.89
N GLY A 43 7.74 1.31 -9.01
CA GLY A 43 7.22 2.19 -7.96
C GLY A 43 6.88 1.42 -6.67
N ASN A 44 6.17 0.30 -6.79
CA ASN A 44 5.77 -0.51 -5.63
C ASN A 44 6.94 -1.22 -4.96
N MET A 45 8.01 -1.52 -5.70
CA MET A 45 9.23 -2.12 -5.15
C MET A 45 9.80 -1.29 -3.98
N TRP A 46 9.69 0.04 -4.06
CA TRP A 46 10.13 0.95 -2.99
C TRP A 46 8.98 1.45 -2.11
N PHE A 47 7.82 1.74 -2.71
CA PHE A 47 6.68 2.30 -1.99
C PHE A 47 6.17 1.36 -0.89
N VAL A 48 6.07 0.06 -1.17
CA VAL A 48 5.51 -0.90 -0.22
C VAL A 48 6.39 -1.06 1.03
N PRO A 49 7.71 -1.30 0.91
CA PRO A 49 8.59 -1.34 2.09
C PRO A 49 8.54 -0.05 2.91
N ILE A 50 8.55 1.11 2.25
CA ILE A 50 8.49 2.41 2.94
C ILE A 50 7.17 2.57 3.69
N LYS A 51 6.04 2.24 3.05
CA LYS A 51 4.72 2.29 3.69
C LYS A 51 4.63 1.34 4.87
N ALA A 52 5.20 0.14 4.76
CA ALA A 52 5.26 -0.82 5.87
C ALA A 52 6.04 -0.25 7.07
N ILE A 53 7.21 0.35 6.83
CA ILE A 53 7.99 1.01 7.89
C ILE A 53 7.19 2.16 8.53
N SER A 54 6.54 2.99 7.72
CA SER A 54 5.72 4.10 8.20
C SER A 54 4.57 3.62 9.10
N VAL A 55 3.89 2.55 8.72
CA VAL A 55 2.81 1.96 9.53
C VAL A 55 3.35 1.40 10.85
N VAL A 56 4.46 0.67 10.82
CA VAL A 56 5.07 0.12 12.05
C VAL A 56 5.46 1.26 13.00
N MET A 57 6.11 2.30 12.47
CA MET A 57 6.48 3.49 13.25
C MET A 57 5.25 4.22 13.81
N GLY A 58 4.18 4.34 13.02
CA GLY A 58 2.94 4.95 13.45
C GLY A 58 2.23 4.18 14.56
N VAL A 59 2.18 2.85 14.43
CA VAL A 59 1.57 1.99 15.45
C VAL A 59 2.34 2.10 16.76
N THR A 60 3.67 2.02 16.73
CA THR A 60 4.51 2.14 17.93
C THR A 60 4.45 3.55 18.53
N ALA A 61 4.48 4.59 17.71
CA ALA A 61 4.35 5.98 18.15
C ALA A 61 2.98 6.26 18.78
N GLY A 62 1.89 5.75 18.19
CA GLY A 62 0.54 5.90 18.75
C GLY A 62 0.40 5.18 20.10
N ALA A 63 0.99 3.99 20.25
CA ALA A 63 1.01 3.27 21.52
C ALA A 63 1.84 4.00 22.59
N ALA A 64 3.03 4.51 22.23
CA ALA A 64 3.84 5.33 23.12
C ALA A 64 3.10 6.61 23.53
N SER A 65 2.42 7.26 22.59
CA SER A 65 1.60 8.43 22.85
C SER A 65 0.48 8.15 23.86
N PHE A 66 -0.17 6.99 23.77
CA PHE A 66 -1.21 6.59 24.74
C PHE A 66 -0.66 6.59 26.17
N VAL A 67 0.49 5.95 26.38
CA VAL A 67 1.12 5.83 27.70
C VAL A 67 1.58 7.19 28.21
N LEU A 68 2.25 7.98 27.37
CA LEU A 68 2.84 9.27 27.76
C LEU A 68 1.79 10.36 28.00
N SER A 69 0.63 10.27 27.36
CA SER A 69 -0.47 11.22 27.52
C SER A 69 -1.43 10.89 28.67
N GLY A 70 -1.17 9.81 29.42
CA GLY A 70 -2.07 9.37 30.49
C GLY A 70 -3.34 8.69 29.99
N GLY A 71 -3.31 8.10 28.78
CA GLY A 71 -4.42 7.34 28.20
C GLY A 71 -5.28 8.12 27.20
N ASN A 72 -4.73 9.14 26.52
CA ASN A 72 -5.47 9.88 25.51
C ASN A 72 -5.68 9.03 24.24
N ALA A 73 -6.85 8.38 24.16
CA ALA A 73 -7.22 7.52 23.04
C ALA A 73 -7.41 8.30 21.73
N GLU A 74 -7.84 9.56 21.79
CA GLU A 74 -8.09 10.38 20.60
C GLU A 74 -6.78 10.70 19.88
N LEU A 75 -5.74 11.09 20.63
CA LEU A 75 -4.41 11.34 20.09
C LEU A 75 -3.80 10.06 19.48
N THR A 76 -3.91 8.93 20.17
CA THR A 76 -3.44 7.64 19.66
C THR A 76 -4.17 7.24 18.38
N GLN A 77 -5.50 7.38 18.35
CA GLN A 77 -6.29 7.08 17.16
C GLN A 77 -5.96 7.99 15.99
N GLN A 78 -5.69 9.28 16.25
CA GLN A 78 -5.24 10.20 15.22
C GLN A 78 -3.92 9.74 14.60
N ILE A 79 -2.92 9.40 15.42
CA ILE A 79 -1.62 8.92 14.92
C ILE A 79 -1.78 7.64 14.09
N TRP A 80 -2.56 6.68 14.60
CA TRP A 80 -2.83 5.45 13.85
C TRP A 80 -3.57 5.71 12.55
N ARG A 81 -4.55 6.61 12.55
CA ARG A 81 -5.27 7.01 11.36
C ARG A 81 -4.32 7.62 10.33
N ASP A 82 -3.49 8.59 10.73
CA ASP A 82 -2.62 9.33 9.82
C ASP A 82 -1.54 8.42 9.18
N THR A 83 -1.10 7.39 9.90
CA THR A 83 -0.04 6.47 9.42
C THR A 83 -0.57 5.26 8.66
N THR A 84 -1.74 4.75 9.03
CA THR A 84 -2.36 3.58 8.38
C THR A 84 -3.23 3.94 7.18
N GLN A 85 -3.79 5.16 7.13
CA GLN A 85 -4.62 5.56 6.00
C GLN A 85 -3.82 5.78 4.72
N GLY A 86 -4.54 5.75 3.60
CA GLY A 86 -3.99 5.94 2.26
C GLY A 86 -3.73 4.62 1.51
N PRO A 87 -3.26 4.72 0.26
CA PRO A 87 -2.98 3.55 -0.56
C PRO A 87 -1.78 2.77 -0.03
N TYR A 88 -1.89 1.45 -0.06
CA TYR A 88 -0.80 0.52 0.28
C TYR A 88 -0.04 0.03 -0.95
N LEU A 89 -0.62 0.20 -2.13
CA LEU A 89 -0.03 -0.08 -3.43
C LEU A 89 -0.28 1.12 -4.35
N ILE A 90 0.70 1.43 -5.18
CA ILE A 90 0.52 2.33 -6.32
C ILE A 90 -0.23 1.52 -7.37
N THR A 91 -1.46 1.93 -7.67
CA THR A 91 -2.30 1.37 -8.75
C THR A 91 -2.38 2.37 -9.90
N PRO A 92 -2.84 1.96 -11.10
CA PRO A 92 -3.02 2.90 -12.22
C PRO A 92 -3.89 4.09 -11.84
N GLU A 93 -4.95 3.88 -11.07
CA GLU A 93 -5.90 4.93 -10.66
C GLU A 93 -5.24 5.92 -9.70
N VAL A 94 -4.45 5.42 -8.74
CA VAL A 94 -3.70 6.26 -7.80
C VAL A 94 -2.64 7.08 -8.54
N ALA A 95 -1.92 6.46 -9.48
CA ALA A 95 -0.91 7.13 -10.29
C ALA A 95 -1.54 8.21 -11.20
N GLN A 96 -2.66 7.92 -11.85
CA GLN A 96 -3.39 8.90 -12.68
C GLN A 96 -3.89 10.08 -11.84
N LYS A 97 -4.50 9.81 -10.68
CA LYS A 97 -4.94 10.87 -9.76
C LYS A 97 -3.77 11.74 -9.27
N ALA A 98 -2.60 11.15 -9.05
CA ALA A 98 -1.42 11.88 -8.60
C ALA A 98 -0.82 12.82 -9.67
N VAL A 99 -0.87 12.42 -10.95
CA VAL A 99 -0.39 13.24 -12.09
C VAL A 99 -1.42 14.31 -12.50
N GLY A 100 -2.68 14.14 -12.07
CA GLY A 100 -3.82 14.94 -12.47
C GLY A 100 -4.67 14.14 -13.46
N ASP A 101 -5.92 13.90 -13.10
CA ASP A 101 -6.84 13.15 -13.94
C ASP A 101 -7.10 13.92 -15.25
N ARG A 102 -6.71 13.32 -16.39
CA ARG A 102 -6.90 13.86 -17.73
C ARG A 102 -7.93 13.02 -18.49
N PRO A 103 -9.23 13.23 -18.24
CA PRO A 103 -10.30 12.43 -18.86
C PRO A 103 -10.29 12.54 -20.40
N GLU A 104 -9.73 13.61 -20.96
CA GLU A 104 -9.52 13.80 -22.39
C GLU A 104 -8.66 12.72 -23.06
N LEU A 105 -7.80 12.02 -22.30
CA LEU A 105 -6.96 10.94 -22.84
C LEU A 105 -7.68 9.58 -22.88
N ARG A 106 -8.84 9.44 -22.23
CA ARG A 106 -9.64 8.21 -22.24
C ARG A 106 -10.66 8.16 -23.37
N GLN A 107 -10.98 9.30 -23.99
CA GLN A 107 -11.88 9.36 -25.14
C GLN A 107 -11.05 9.17 -26.42
N LYS A 108 -11.03 7.94 -26.94
CA LYS A 108 -10.71 7.65 -28.34
C LYS A 108 -11.91 7.04 -29.00
#